data_AF-A0A1F8Q9Z6-F1
#
_entry.id   AF-A0A1F8Q9Z6-F1
#
_cell.length_a   1.000
_cell.length_b   1.000
_cell.length_c   1.000
_cell.angle_alpha   90.00
_cell.angle_beta   90.00
_cell.angle_gamma   90.00
#
_symmetry.space_group_name_H-M   'P 1'
#
loop_
_entity.id
_entity.type
_entity.pdbx_description
1 polymer ?
#
loop_
_entity_poly.entity_id
_entity_poly.type
_entity_poly.pdbx_seq_one_letter_code
_entity_poly.pdbx_strand_id
1 'polypeptide(L)'
;MELPALLIGFFISSIYGLAFHLLVGGGLGRLVLSVVLAWLGFWAGHFIADYLRFTFASLGTLRLGAATAGSLLFLALGYWLSLVTPEKSETTQTRRPARRK
;
A
#
# COMPACT_ATOMS: atom_id res chain seq x y z
N MET A 1 14.17 7.77 -17.33
CA MET A 1 14.12 6.36 -16.87
C MET A 1 14.04 5.46 -18.09
N GLU A 2 14.76 4.35 -18.07
CA GLU A 2 14.75 3.36 -19.16
C GLU A 2 13.53 2.43 -19.04
N LEU A 3 12.95 2.00 -20.16
CA LEU A 3 11.79 1.09 -20.16
C LEU A 3 12.01 -0.20 -19.34
N PRO A 4 13.19 -0.87 -19.38
CA PRO A 4 13.44 -2.05 -18.56
C PRO A 4 13.41 -1.77 -17.05
N ALA A 5 13.93 -0.62 -16.62
CA ALA A 5 13.92 -0.23 -15.21
C ALA A 5 12.50 0.03 -14.70
N LEU A 6 11.62 0.56 -15.57
CA LEU A 6 10.20 0.74 -15.27
C LEU A 6 9.50 -0.61 -15.06
N LEU A 7 9.70 -1.57 -15.97
CA LEU A 7 9.12 -2.91 -15.87
C LEU A 7 9.59 -3.64 -14.60
N ILE A 8 10.89 -3.59 -14.31
CA ILE A 8 11.47 -4.18 -13.08
C ILE A 8 10.89 -3.49 -11.85
N GLY A 9 10.76 -2.17 -11.84
CA GLY A 9 10.18 -1.42 -10.73
C GLY A 9 8.73 -1.82 -10.45
N PHE A 10 7.88 -1.94 -11.48
CA PHE A 10 6.51 -2.43 -11.32
C PHE A 10 6.45 -3.89 -10.84
N PHE A 11 7.34 -4.74 -11.33
CA PHE A 11 7.40 -6.14 -10.91
C PHE A 11 7.77 -6.26 -9.42
N ILE A 12 8.85 -5.59 -9.01
CA ILE A 12 9.33 -5.60 -7.61
C ILE A 12 8.29 -4.98 -6.66
N SER A 13 7.73 -3.83 -7.02
CA SER A 13 6.72 -3.17 -6.18
C SER A 13 5.42 -3.98 -6.08
N SER A 14 5.04 -4.72 -7.12
CA SER A 14 3.95 -5.69 -7.04
C SER A 14 4.26 -6.82 -6.05
N ILE A 15 5.49 -7.36 -6.08
CA ILE A 15 5.93 -8.38 -5.10
C ILE A 15 5.82 -7.82 -3.67
N TYR A 16 6.22 -6.57 -3.42
CA TYR A 16 6.07 -5.98 -2.09
C TYR A 16 4.61 -5.86 -1.65
N GLY A 17 3.72 -5.39 -2.53
CA GLY A 17 2.28 -5.30 -2.23
C GLY A 17 1.67 -6.67 -1.95
N LEU A 18 1.94 -7.67 -2.80
CA LEU A 18 1.46 -9.05 -2.61
C LEU A 18 2.02 -9.67 -1.34
N ALA A 19 3.34 -9.58 -1.11
CA ALA A 19 3.99 -10.14 0.07
C ALA A 19 3.42 -9.50 1.35
N PHE A 20 3.25 -8.18 1.37
CA PHE A 20 2.66 -7.49 2.51
C PHE A 20 1.21 -7.92 2.76
N HIS A 21 0.39 -8.04 1.71
CA HIS A 21 -0.96 -8.56 1.82
C HIS A 21 -1.00 -9.99 2.37
N LEU A 22 -0.07 -10.86 1.95
CA LEU A 22 0.03 -12.23 2.46
C LEU A 22 0.43 -12.27 3.95
N LEU A 23 1.32 -11.36 4.39
CA LEU A 23 1.75 -11.27 5.79
C LEU A 23 0.64 -10.74 6.71
N VAL A 24 -0.14 -9.76 6.24
CA VAL A 24 -1.19 -9.09 7.03
C VAL A 24 -2.55 -9.79 6.90
N GLY A 25 -2.79 -10.47 5.78
CA GLY A 25 -4.09 -11.02 5.40
C GLY A 25 -5.12 -9.97 5.01
N GLY A 26 -6.32 -10.42 4.64
CA GLY A 26 -7.47 -9.56 4.33
C GLY A 26 -8.25 -10.00 3.10
N GLY A 27 -9.24 -9.19 2.71
CA GLY A 27 -10.03 -9.42 1.49
C GLY A 27 -9.39 -8.82 0.23
N LEU A 28 -9.99 -9.11 -0.92
CA LEU A 28 -9.52 -8.67 -2.25
C LEU A 28 -9.35 -7.14 -2.36
N GLY A 29 -10.22 -6.36 -1.71
CA GLY A 29 -10.07 -4.90 -1.69
C GLY A 29 -8.78 -4.42 -1.03
N ARG A 30 -8.34 -5.10 0.04
CA ARG A 30 -7.06 -4.79 0.72
C ARG A 30 -5.86 -5.21 -0.13
N LEU A 31 -5.98 -6.26 -0.94
CA LEU A 31 -4.95 -6.66 -1.90
C LEU A 31 -4.72 -5.53 -2.92
N VAL A 32 -5.78 -5.08 -3.59
CA VAL A 32 -5.65 -4.01 -4.60
C VAL A 32 -5.07 -2.74 -3.99
N LEU A 33 -5.57 -2.34 -2.81
CA LEU A 33 -5.03 -1.19 -2.08
C LEU A 33 -3.53 -1.37 -1.78
N SER A 34 -3.12 -2.53 -1.27
CA SER A 34 -1.72 -2.79 -0.94
C SER A 34 -0.79 -2.71 -2.15
N VAL A 35 -1.21 -3.24 -3.31
CA VAL A 35 -0.42 -3.17 -4.55
C VAL A 35 -0.28 -1.73 -5.03
N VAL A 36 -1.37 -0.97 -5.04
CA VAL A 36 -1.35 0.44 -5.45
C VAL A 36 -0.47 1.27 -4.51
N LEU A 37 -0.59 1.07 -3.19
CA LEU A 37 0.27 1.77 -2.21
C LEU A 37 1.74 1.38 -2.37
N ALA A 38 2.02 0.11 -2.64
CA ALA A 38 3.38 -0.34 -2.90
C ALA A 38 3.97 0.35 -4.13
N TRP A 39 3.20 0.51 -5.21
CA TRP A 39 3.62 1.25 -6.41
C TRP A 39 3.87 2.72 -6.11
N LEU A 40 2.92 3.39 -5.43
CA LEU A 40 3.04 4.81 -5.08
C LEU A 40 4.26 5.08 -4.21
N GLY A 41 4.46 4.29 -3.15
CA GLY A 41 5.61 4.41 -2.27
C GLY A 41 6.93 4.09 -2.98
N PHE A 42 6.94 3.08 -3.86
CA PHE A 42 8.13 2.69 -4.60
C PHE A 42 8.62 3.81 -5.53
N TRP A 43 7.71 4.35 -6.34
CA TRP A 43 8.04 5.44 -7.27
C TRP A 43 8.34 6.75 -6.54
N ALA A 44 7.60 7.07 -5.47
CA ALA A 44 7.89 8.24 -4.64
C ALA A 44 9.30 8.15 -4.03
N GLY A 45 9.65 7.03 -3.40
CA GLY A 45 10.98 6.80 -2.82
C GLY A 45 12.09 6.87 -3.86
N HIS A 46 11.84 6.33 -5.06
CA HIS A 46 12.77 6.41 -6.18
C HIS A 46 13.02 7.86 -6.62
N PHE A 47 11.97 8.65 -6.87
CA PHE A 47 12.10 10.03 -7.33
C PHE A 47 12.71 10.95 -6.27
N ILE A 48 12.34 10.76 -5.00
CA ILE A 48 12.93 11.51 -3.88
C ILE A 48 14.43 11.23 -3.80
N ALA A 49 14.84 9.97 -3.90
CA ALA A 49 16.25 9.62 -3.89
C ALA A 49 17.01 10.16 -5.10
N ASP A 50 16.39 10.14 -6.28
CA ASP A 50 17.01 10.70 -7.47
C ASP A 50 17.21 12.22 -7.36
N TYR A 51 16.20 12.93 -6.83
CA TYR A 51 16.29 14.36 -6.52
C TYR A 51 17.40 14.67 -5.51
N LEU A 52 17.52 13.87 -4.46
CA LEU A 52 18.56 14.01 -3.43
C LEU A 52 19.93 13.46 -3.87
N ARG A 53 20.03 12.93 -5.10
CA ARG A 53 21.20 12.20 -5.61
C ARG A 53 21.66 11.06 -4.67
N PHE A 54 20.72 10.49 -3.93
CA PHE A 54 20.96 9.40 -3.01
C PHE A 54 21.07 8.09 -3.79
N THR A 55 22.27 7.54 -3.88
CA THR A 55 22.60 6.40 -4.75
C THR A 55 22.64 5.06 -4.02
N PHE A 56 22.29 5.00 -2.74
CA PHE A 56 22.35 3.78 -1.93
C PHE A 56 21.49 2.65 -2.52
N ALA A 57 22.09 1.46 -2.63
CA ALA A 57 21.48 0.26 -3.20
C ALA A 57 20.76 0.53 -4.54
N SER A 58 21.43 1.24 -5.45
CA SER A 58 20.91 1.47 -6.81
C SER A 58 21.18 0.27 -7.72
N LEU A 59 20.21 -0.07 -8.56
CA LEU A 59 20.35 -1.03 -9.65
C LEU A 59 20.27 -0.26 -10.98
N GLY A 60 21.43 0.09 -11.55
CA GLY A 60 21.49 0.99 -12.70
C GLY A 60 20.90 2.37 -12.36
N THR A 61 19.90 2.81 -13.13
CA THR A 61 19.17 4.07 -12.88
C THR A 61 18.13 3.94 -11.77
N LEU A 62 17.78 2.73 -11.35
CA LEU A 62 16.74 2.49 -10.35
C LEU A 62 17.32 2.60 -8.95
N ARG A 63 16.88 3.61 -8.18
CA ARG A 63 17.22 3.79 -6.74
C ARG A 63 16.51 2.76 -5.86
N LEU A 64 16.86 1.49 -6.02
CA LEU A 64 16.10 0.36 -5.48
C LEU A 64 16.00 0.39 -3.95
N GLY A 65 17.07 0.75 -3.23
CA GLY A 65 17.04 0.87 -1.77
C GLY A 65 16.00 1.88 -1.29
N ALA A 66 16.03 3.10 -1.83
CA ALA A 66 15.08 4.14 -1.46
C ALA A 66 13.66 3.86 -1.93
N ALA A 67 13.52 3.27 -3.12
CA ALA A 67 12.24 2.81 -3.65
C ALA A 67 11.61 1.75 -2.72
N THR A 68 12.41 0.79 -2.26
CA THR A 68 11.97 -0.23 -1.29
C THR A 68 11.52 0.43 0.02
N ALA A 69 12.33 1.33 0.57
CA ALA A 69 11.99 2.06 1.80
C ALA A 69 10.68 2.86 1.65
N GLY A 70 10.50 3.56 0.53
CA GLY A 70 9.27 4.29 0.24
C GLY A 70 8.06 3.38 0.10
N SER A 71 8.21 2.23 -0.57
CA SER A 71 7.15 1.22 -0.71
C SER A 71 6.70 0.69 0.65
N LEU A 72 7.65 0.28 1.50
CA LEU A 72 7.37 -0.20 2.85
C LEU A 72 6.70 0.88 3.72
N LEU A 73 7.15 2.13 3.62
CA LEU A 73 6.56 3.25 4.34
C LEU A 73 5.09 3.46 3.97
N PHE A 74 4.76 3.48 2.67
CA PHE A 74 3.39 3.64 2.21
C PHE A 74 2.51 2.45 2.59
N LEU A 75 3.02 1.22 2.49
CA LEU A 75 2.30 0.03 2.93
C LEU A 75 1.99 0.08 4.44
N ALA A 76 2.96 0.46 5.26
CA ALA A 76 2.79 0.62 6.70
C ALA A 76 1.75 1.71 7.02
N LEU A 77 1.80 2.86 6.34
CA LEU A 77 0.83 3.94 6.48
C LEU A 77 -0.58 3.49 6.07
N GLY A 78 -0.72 2.79 4.94
CA GLY A 78 -2.00 2.28 4.48
C GLY A 78 -2.61 1.25 5.43
N TYR A 79 -1.77 0.38 5.97
CA TYR A 79 -2.19 -0.56 6.99
C TYR A 79 -2.62 0.15 8.28
N TRP A 80 -1.84 1.13 8.74
CA TRP A 80 -2.18 1.94 9.90
C TRP A 80 -3.54 2.64 9.73
N LEU A 81 -3.78 3.29 8.58
CA LEU A 81 -5.07 3.91 8.28
C LEU A 81 -6.20 2.88 8.23
N SER A 82 -5.95 1.67 7.71
CA SER A 82 -6.94 0.59 7.67
C SER A 82 -7.35 0.07 9.05
N LEU A 83 -6.54 0.29 10.09
CA LEU A 83 -6.87 -0.11 11.46
C LEU A 83 -7.81 0.90 12.14
N VAL A 84 -7.88 2.14 11.63
CA VAL A 84 -8.76 3.18 12.16
C VAL A 84 -10.19 2.86 11.73
N THR A 85 -10.91 2.11 12.56
CA THR A 85 -12.33 1.79 12.33
C THR A 85 -13.17 2.99 12.74
N PRO A 86 -13.99 3.58 11.84
CA PRO A 86 -15.02 4.51 12.26
C PRO A 86 -16.07 3.72 13.06
N GLU A 87 -16.25 4.09 14.31
CA GLU A 87 -17.28 3.53 15.18
C GLU A 87 -18.64 3.72 14.49
N LYS A 88 -19.16 2.63 13.91
CA LYS A 88 -20.43 2.63 13.23
C LYS A 88 -21.50 2.61 14.32
N SER A 89 -21.90 3.80 14.75
CA SER A 89 -22.96 4.02 15.74
C SER A 89 -24.18 3.16 15.42
N GLU A 90 -24.63 2.39 16.41
CA GLU A 90 -25.84 1.56 16.40
C GLU A 90 -27.06 2.36 15.95
N THR A 91 -27.49 2.15 14.71
CA THR A 91 -28.86 2.51 14.28
C THR A 91 -29.61 1.25 13.87
N THR A 92 -29.78 0.32 14.82
CA THR A 92 -30.76 -0.78 14.71
C THR A 92 -31.37 -1.06 16.09
N GLN A 93 -32.19 -0.12 16.57
CA GLN A 93 -33.21 -0.41 17.57
C GLN A 93 -34.41 0.51 17.30
N THR A 94 -35.32 0.06 16.43
CA THR A 94 -36.79 0.27 16.51
C THR A 94 -37.46 -0.14 15.19
N ARG A 95 -37.40 -1.43 14.86
CA ARG A 95 -38.44 -2.04 14.01
C ARG A 95 -39.02 -3.26 14.72
N ARG A 96 -40.09 -3.06 15.50
CA ARG A 96 -41.40 -3.72 15.26
C ARG A 96 -42.41 -3.38 16.37
N PRO A 97 -43.64 -2.95 16.02
CA PRO A 97 -44.74 -2.85 16.96
C PRO A 97 -45.20 -4.25 17.36
N ALA A 98 -45.28 -4.50 18.67
CA ALA A 98 -45.90 -5.69 19.21
C ALA A 98 -47.40 -5.63 18.93
N ARG A 99 -47.82 -6.33 17.89
CA ARG A 99 -49.21 -6.70 17.62
C ARG A 99 -49.73 -7.48 18.85
N ARG A 100 -50.49 -6.81 19.73
CA ARG A 100 -51.22 -7.46 20.82
C ARG A 100 -52.70 -7.57 20.42
N LYS A 101 -53.22 -8.77 20.62
CA LYS A 101 -54.54 -9.26 20.20
C LYS A 101 -55.70 -8.47 20.81
#